data_AF-A0A4T2C6P3-F1
#
_entry.id   AF-A0A4T2C6P3-F1
#
_cell.length_a   1.000
_cell.length_b   1.000
_cell.length_c   1.000
_cell.angle_alpha   90.00
_cell.angle_beta   90.00
_cell.angle_gamma   90.00
#
_symmetry.space_group_name_H-M   'P 1'
#
loop_
_entity.id
_entity.type
_entity.pdbx_description
1 polymer ?
#
loop_
_entity_poly.entity_id
_entity_poly.type
_entity_poly.pdbx_seq_one_letter_code
_entity_poly.pdbx_strand_id
1 'polypeptide(L)'
;MSQLTPPENRAEALRLLALLDAERADSAGSSVARYGALAEALTGAYAGRQDPIDALWWRAHPLQSTPAGHADPASVRAQLEAAAFSRRPEGEAALAIDVIDPVSGEHTSVSAPFAALVALDEQLRADAAALDAAILDARPAITAAESRAAHRAAGSSADLGPNDPAGAPAPESPFGAEAAAGHPETGSDSTGNATRTSTRNTTQARTPTPTRTAESWRRRSLIWMSTAAAVTVLLLAGIALVVVQQLNPSGTGFALFPGSGSTTSAGSGIGASPSATPGDFAGRAGSSLGLTIFEDPTLAPSIPPAGIDPYYKPESLRLLGVADSDLTVYAVENRLEQPCLLAVYTDGTQSATCVTRDEFNAMGIELRITNLRVTRASEPQPTSASQDVVFWNPDGTYGVSSTLARTGSTAGIRSSATPTPTPTAGTPTVTPTPTPTPSE
;
A
#
# COMPACT_ATOMS: atom_id res chain seq x y z
N MET A 1 1.88 -7.58 10.75
CA MET A 1 1.53 -6.22 11.22
C MET A 1 2.52 -5.21 10.65
N SER A 2 2.43 -4.94 9.35
CA SER A 2 2.97 -3.72 8.73
C SER A 2 1.76 -2.88 8.37
N GLN A 3 1.27 -2.07 9.30
CA GLN A 3 0.41 -0.97 8.89
C GLN A 3 1.31 0.04 8.20
N LEU A 4 1.55 -0.24 6.90
CA LEU A 4 2.12 0.71 5.97
C LEU A 4 1.30 1.99 6.11
N THR A 5 2.00 3.10 6.30
CA THR A 5 1.44 4.46 6.34
C THR A 5 0.29 4.62 5.34
N PRO A 6 -0.79 5.34 5.71
CA PRO A 6 -1.94 5.55 4.83
C PRO A 6 -1.48 5.96 3.43
N PRO A 7 -2.08 5.41 2.36
CA PRO A 7 -1.64 5.66 0.98
C PRO A 7 -1.64 7.16 0.62
N GLU A 8 -2.52 7.93 1.25
CA GLU A 8 -2.61 9.39 1.11
C GLU A 8 -1.30 10.09 1.53
N ASN A 9 -0.74 9.72 2.69
CA ASN A 9 0.49 10.34 3.19
C ASN A 9 1.71 9.93 2.34
N ARG A 10 1.66 8.77 1.69
CA ARG A 10 2.72 8.35 0.74
C ARG A 10 2.68 9.18 -0.54
N ALA A 11 1.50 9.46 -1.08
CA ALA A 11 1.35 10.31 -2.26
C ALA A 11 1.82 11.74 -1.96
N GLU A 12 1.52 12.27 -0.77
CA GLU A 12 2.02 13.58 -0.33
C GLU A 12 3.55 13.59 -0.18
N ALA A 13 4.15 12.56 0.44
CA ALA A 13 5.60 12.44 0.54
C ALA A 13 6.28 12.35 -0.84
N LEU A 14 5.72 11.57 -1.77
CA LEU A 14 6.22 11.48 -3.15
C LEU A 14 6.07 12.82 -3.90
N ARG A 15 4.99 13.56 -3.68
CA ARG A 15 4.82 14.91 -4.24
C ARG A 15 5.87 15.86 -3.69
N LEU A 16 6.12 15.84 -2.38
CA LEU A 16 7.15 16.66 -1.75
C LEU A 16 8.55 16.30 -2.27
N LEU A 17 8.85 15.01 -2.45
CA LEU A 17 10.11 14.58 -3.04
C LEU A 17 10.25 14.94 -4.52
N ALA A 18 9.18 14.83 -5.30
CA ALA A 18 9.19 15.28 -6.69
C ALA A 18 9.43 16.79 -6.80
N LEU A 19 8.90 17.59 -5.86
CA LEU A 19 9.23 19.01 -5.73
C LEU A 19 10.71 19.20 -5.40
N LEU A 20 11.25 18.45 -4.44
CA LEU A 20 12.66 18.51 -4.06
C LEU A 20 13.60 18.12 -5.23
N ASP A 21 13.26 17.09 -6.02
CA ASP A 21 14.06 16.60 -7.15
C ASP A 21 13.98 17.51 -8.38
N ALA A 22 12.78 18.01 -8.71
CA ALA A 22 12.60 18.97 -9.80
C ALA A 22 13.42 20.25 -9.55
N GLU A 23 13.49 20.68 -8.30
CA GLU A 23 14.26 21.85 -7.91
C GLU A 23 15.77 21.62 -7.91
N ARG A 24 16.24 20.40 -7.66
CA ARG A 24 17.66 20.05 -7.75
C ARG A 24 18.17 20.02 -9.19
N ALA A 25 17.30 19.69 -10.15
CA ALA A 25 17.62 19.66 -11.58
C ALA A 25 17.66 21.05 -12.22
N ASP A 26 16.91 22.01 -11.68
CA ASP A 26 16.78 23.36 -12.23
C ASP A 26 17.81 24.31 -11.59
N SER A 27 18.91 24.55 -12.30
CA SER A 27 20.04 25.38 -11.84
C SER A 27 19.75 26.89 -11.88
N ALA A 28 18.57 27.29 -12.35
CA ALA A 28 18.09 28.66 -12.28
C ALA A 28 17.63 28.97 -10.84
N GLY A 29 18.27 29.93 -10.17
CA GLY A 29 18.18 30.22 -8.73
C GLY A 29 16.78 30.47 -8.10
N SER A 30 15.68 30.31 -8.85
CA SER A 30 14.31 30.32 -8.32
C SER A 30 13.92 29.05 -7.55
N SER A 31 14.55 27.92 -7.86
CA SER A 31 14.27 26.60 -7.28
C SER A 31 14.94 26.41 -5.90
N VAL A 32 16.14 26.96 -5.72
CA VAL A 32 16.89 26.91 -4.45
C VAL A 32 16.11 27.56 -3.29
N ALA A 33 15.34 28.62 -3.58
CA ALA A 33 14.59 29.35 -2.56
C ALA A 33 13.35 28.59 -2.03
N ARG A 34 12.73 27.73 -2.84
CA ARG A 34 11.57 26.92 -2.44
C ARG A 34 12.03 25.70 -1.64
N TYR A 35 13.08 25.02 -2.13
CA TYR A 35 13.77 23.94 -1.43
C TYR A 35 14.20 24.37 -0.03
N GLY A 36 14.86 25.54 0.06
CA GLY A 36 15.32 26.08 1.33
C GLY A 36 14.17 26.33 2.31
N ALA A 37 13.06 26.90 1.85
CA ALA A 37 11.90 27.19 2.71
C ALA A 37 11.18 25.91 3.19
N LEU A 38 11.06 24.89 2.33
CA LEU A 38 10.48 23.60 2.70
C LEU A 38 11.38 22.87 3.70
N ALA A 39 12.68 22.79 3.41
CA ALA A 39 13.65 22.15 4.29
C ALA A 39 13.69 22.85 5.65
N GLU A 40 13.76 24.19 5.68
CA GLU A 40 13.76 24.97 6.92
C GLU A 40 12.47 24.78 7.73
N ALA A 41 11.30 24.78 7.08
CA ALA A 41 10.02 24.55 7.75
C ALA A 41 9.93 23.13 8.34
N LEU A 42 10.35 22.11 7.58
CA LEU A 42 10.38 20.73 8.06
C LEU A 42 11.38 20.54 9.19
N THR A 43 12.59 21.11 9.08
CA THR A 43 13.61 21.07 10.16
C THR A 43 13.12 21.77 11.42
N GLY A 44 12.35 22.86 11.30
CA GLY A 44 11.77 23.54 12.46
C GLY A 44 10.63 22.77 13.14
N ALA A 45 9.84 22.00 12.38
CA ALA A 45 8.66 21.28 12.88
C ALA A 45 8.95 19.83 13.30
N TYR A 46 10.00 19.20 12.73
CA TYR A 46 10.29 17.79 12.97
C TYR A 46 10.99 17.55 14.31
N ALA A 47 10.28 16.89 15.22
CA ALA A 47 10.78 16.51 16.54
C ALA A 47 11.38 15.09 16.60
N GLY A 48 11.45 14.38 15.47
CA GLY A 48 12.02 13.04 15.40
C GLY A 48 13.55 13.05 15.46
N ARG A 49 14.16 11.86 15.58
CA ARG A 49 15.63 11.75 15.76
C ARG A 49 16.44 11.87 14.47
N GLN A 50 15.81 11.64 13.33
CA GLN A 50 16.48 11.54 12.04
C GLN A 50 16.56 12.92 11.38
N ASP A 51 17.33 13.05 10.31
CA ASP A 51 17.19 14.23 9.46
C ASP A 51 15.80 14.19 8.79
N PRO A 52 15.02 15.29 8.77
CA PRO A 52 13.66 15.29 8.22
C PRO A 52 13.65 14.98 6.71
N ILE A 53 14.69 15.34 5.97
CA ILE A 53 14.81 15.05 4.54
C ILE A 53 15.08 13.56 4.33
N ASP A 54 15.93 12.97 5.16
CA ASP A 54 16.18 11.53 5.13
C ASP A 54 14.92 10.73 5.54
N ALA A 55 14.19 11.18 6.57
CA ALA A 55 12.94 10.58 6.99
C ALA A 55 11.86 10.64 5.89
N LEU A 56 11.75 11.79 5.20
CA LEU A 56 10.85 11.95 4.06
C LEU A 56 11.26 11.02 2.90
N TRP A 57 12.57 10.89 2.64
CA TRP A 57 13.10 9.98 1.63
C TRP A 57 12.71 8.53 1.90
N TRP A 58 12.97 8.01 3.11
CA TRP A 58 12.65 6.62 3.46
C TRP A 58 11.15 6.32 3.37
N ARG A 59 10.30 7.30 3.66
CA ARG A 59 8.85 7.15 3.50
C ARG A 59 8.44 6.86 2.05
N ALA A 60 9.11 7.47 1.08
CA ALA A 60 8.85 7.22 -0.33
C ALA A 60 9.63 6.02 -0.90
N HIS A 61 10.81 5.77 -0.35
CA HIS A 61 11.74 4.73 -0.77
C HIS A 61 12.11 3.80 0.39
N PRO A 62 11.17 2.96 0.88
CA PRO A 62 11.44 2.09 2.01
C PRO A 62 12.63 1.16 1.73
N LEU A 63 13.46 0.95 2.74
CA LEU A 63 14.65 0.10 2.74
C LEU A 63 15.77 0.54 1.77
N GLN A 64 15.66 1.71 1.16
CA GLN A 64 16.73 2.27 0.34
C GLN A 64 17.56 3.27 1.16
N SER A 65 18.87 3.29 0.92
CA SER A 65 19.73 4.34 1.46
C SER A 65 19.34 5.70 0.89
N THR A 66 19.51 6.76 1.68
CA THR A 66 19.30 8.13 1.21
C THR A 66 20.42 8.56 0.25
N PRO A 67 20.24 9.63 -0.52
CA PRO A 67 21.31 10.18 -1.36
C PRO A 67 22.57 10.58 -0.59
N ALA A 68 22.44 10.87 0.71
CA ALA A 68 23.57 11.13 1.62
C ALA A 68 24.27 9.85 2.09
N GLY A 69 23.72 8.67 1.76
CA GLY A 69 24.27 7.36 2.12
C GLY A 69 23.75 6.80 3.45
N HIS A 70 22.79 7.45 4.11
CA HIS A 70 22.23 6.96 5.37
C HIS A 70 21.29 5.78 5.11
N ALA A 71 21.45 4.69 5.86
CA ALA A 71 20.59 3.51 5.75
C ALA A 71 19.24 3.76 6.44
N ASP A 72 18.16 3.22 5.86
CA ASP A 72 16.84 3.22 6.48
C ASP A 72 16.88 2.50 7.83
N PRO A 73 16.47 3.13 8.96
CA PRO A 73 16.41 2.46 10.26
C PRO A 73 15.59 1.16 10.24
N ALA A 74 14.60 1.04 9.36
CA ALA A 74 13.82 -0.18 9.17
C ALA A 74 14.64 -1.35 8.60
N SER A 75 15.82 -1.12 8.01
CA SER A 75 16.67 -2.20 7.49
C SER A 75 17.21 -3.12 8.59
N VAL A 76 17.29 -2.65 9.84
CA VAL A 76 17.74 -3.44 11.01
C VAL A 76 16.70 -4.50 11.41
N ARG A 77 15.44 -4.31 11.03
CA ARG A 77 14.32 -5.17 11.42
C ARG A 77 14.52 -6.63 11.03
N ALA A 78 14.91 -6.90 9.78
CA ALA A 78 15.11 -8.27 9.30
C ALA A 78 16.19 -9.03 10.11
N GLN A 79 17.24 -8.33 10.54
CA GLN A 79 18.29 -8.90 11.39
C GLN A 79 17.77 -9.21 12.79
N LEU A 80 16.97 -8.32 13.37
CA LEU A 80 16.36 -8.52 14.69
C LEU A 80 15.31 -9.63 14.67
N GLU A 81 14.49 -9.72 13.62
CA GLU A 81 13.54 -10.82 13.42
C GLU A 81 14.27 -12.16 13.31
N ALA A 82 15.32 -12.24 12.49
CA ALA A 82 16.14 -13.44 12.39
C ALA A 82 16.74 -13.83 13.74
N ALA A 83 17.24 -12.86 14.53
CA ALA A 83 17.79 -13.13 15.85
C ALA A 83 16.71 -13.57 16.86
N ALA A 84 15.55 -12.91 16.87
CA ALA A 84 14.44 -13.19 17.78
C ALA A 84 13.80 -14.57 17.54
N PHE A 85 13.74 -15.02 16.28
CA PHE A 85 13.10 -16.28 15.90
C PHE A 85 14.06 -17.40 15.54
N SER A 86 15.38 -17.17 15.58
CA SER A 86 16.36 -18.24 15.40
C SER A 86 16.20 -19.29 16.51
N ARG A 87 16.31 -20.57 16.13
CA ARG A 87 16.26 -21.68 17.09
C ARG A 87 17.49 -21.56 17.99
N ARG A 88 17.27 -21.11 19.23
CA ARG A 88 18.35 -20.87 20.18
C ARG A 88 19.13 -22.17 20.40
N PRO A 89 20.47 -22.16 20.34
CA PRO A 89 21.24 -23.32 20.76
C PRO A 89 20.96 -23.59 22.24
N GLU A 90 20.49 -24.81 22.55
CA GLU A 90 20.25 -25.26 23.92
C GLU A 90 21.53 -25.10 24.74
N GLY A 91 21.51 -24.21 25.74
CA GLY A 91 22.61 -24.04 26.69
C GLY A 91 22.99 -22.60 27.02
N GLU A 92 22.65 -21.64 26.16
CA GLU A 92 22.88 -20.22 26.47
C GLU A 92 21.60 -19.64 27.09
N ALA A 93 21.57 -19.57 28.42
CA ALA A 93 20.56 -18.85 29.18
C ALA A 93 20.70 -17.35 28.86
N ALA A 94 20.22 -16.96 27.69
CA ALA A 94 20.23 -15.56 27.32
C ALA A 94 19.42 -14.80 28.35
N LEU A 95 19.98 -13.66 28.73
CA LEU A 95 19.38 -12.66 29.60
C LEU A 95 17.93 -12.43 29.16
N ALA A 96 17.02 -13.13 29.82
CA ALA A 96 15.60 -12.87 29.76
C ALA A 96 15.38 -11.49 30.36
N ILE A 97 14.66 -10.64 29.64
CA ILE A 97 14.23 -9.35 30.13
C ILE A 97 12.80 -9.53 30.58
N ASP A 98 12.52 -9.27 31.86
CA ASP A 98 11.15 -9.22 32.36
C ASP A 98 10.49 -7.95 31.83
N VAL A 99 9.47 -8.13 30.98
CA VAL A 99 8.65 -7.06 30.43
C VAL A 99 7.27 -7.16 31.05
N ILE A 100 6.76 -6.07 31.59
CA ILE A 100 5.39 -5.99 32.12
C ILE A 100 4.47 -5.75 30.94
N ASP A 101 3.54 -6.67 30.68
CA ASP A 101 2.49 -6.45 29.69
C ASP A 101 1.59 -5.29 30.16
N PRO A 102 1.46 -4.20 29.37
CA PRO A 102 0.71 -3.02 29.78
C PRO A 102 -0.79 -3.27 29.95
N VAL A 103 -1.34 -4.34 29.34
CA VAL A 103 -2.78 -4.65 29.41
C VAL A 103 -3.10 -5.51 30.63
N SER A 104 -2.32 -6.58 30.84
CA SER A 104 -2.57 -7.54 31.93
C SER A 104 -1.85 -7.19 33.24
N GLY A 105 -0.78 -6.39 33.17
CA GLY A 105 0.15 -6.17 34.28
C GLY A 105 1.03 -7.38 34.62
N GLU A 106 0.96 -8.46 33.84
CA GLU A 106 1.74 -9.67 34.08
C GLU A 106 3.19 -9.50 33.61
N HIS A 107 4.14 -10.00 34.41
CA HIS A 107 5.55 -10.04 34.04
C HIS A 107 5.79 -11.20 33.07
N THR A 108 6.15 -10.87 31.83
CA THR A 108 6.49 -11.85 30.81
C THR A 108 7.99 -11.77 30.52
N SER A 109 8.70 -12.88 30.69
CA SER A 109 10.12 -12.96 30.34
C SER A 109 10.28 -13.13 28.82
N VAL A 110 10.85 -12.12 28.16
CA VAL A 110 11.14 -12.14 26.71
C VAL A 110 12.64 -12.17 26.43
N SER A 111 13.02 -12.65 25.24
CA SER A 111 14.42 -12.62 24.83
C SER A 111 14.87 -11.19 24.50
N ALA A 112 16.13 -10.85 24.78
CA ALA A 112 16.67 -9.53 24.46
C ALA A 112 16.51 -9.10 22.98
N PRO A 113 16.71 -9.97 21.96
CA PRO A 113 16.45 -9.62 20.57
C PRO A 113 14.97 -9.30 20.30
N PHE A 114 14.05 -10.00 20.96
CA PHE A 114 12.62 -9.72 20.83
C PHE A 114 12.27 -8.36 21.44
N ALA A 115 12.79 -8.05 22.64
CA ALA A 115 12.63 -6.74 23.25
C ALA A 115 13.20 -5.61 22.36
N ALA A 116 14.36 -5.83 21.73
CA ALA A 116 14.94 -4.88 20.78
C ALA A 116 14.09 -4.70 19.52
N LEU A 117 13.45 -5.76 19.01
CA LEU A 117 12.52 -5.68 17.87
C LEU A 117 11.28 -4.85 18.22
N VAL A 118 10.68 -5.07 19.40
CA VAL A 118 9.53 -4.28 19.88
C VAL A 118 9.92 -2.82 20.03
N ALA A 119 11.06 -2.54 20.66
CA ALA A 119 11.57 -1.19 20.81
C ALA A 119 11.82 -0.50 19.45
N LEU A 120 12.38 -1.22 18.47
CA LEU A 120 12.57 -0.69 17.12
C LEU A 120 11.22 -0.38 16.45
N ASP A 121 10.22 -1.25 16.57
CA ASP A 121 8.90 -1.02 15.97
C ASP A 121 8.16 0.18 16.61
N GLU A 122 8.25 0.33 17.94
CA GLU A 122 7.77 1.54 18.63
C GLU A 122 8.49 2.79 18.18
N GLN A 123 9.81 2.67 18.02
CA GLN A 123 10.66 3.74 17.58
C GLN A 123 10.29 4.24 16.17
N LEU A 124 10.16 3.32 15.22
CA LEU A 124 9.77 3.62 13.84
C LEU A 124 8.39 4.25 13.77
N ARG A 125 7.45 3.80 14.60
CA ARG A 125 6.10 4.37 14.69
C ARG A 125 6.11 5.80 15.22
N ALA A 126 6.89 6.07 16.26
CA ALA A 126 7.04 7.40 16.81
C ALA A 126 7.69 8.37 15.80
N ASP A 127 8.75 7.93 15.11
CA ASP A 127 9.43 8.74 14.09
C ASP A 127 8.50 9.03 12.89
N ALA A 128 7.66 8.07 12.48
CA ALA A 128 6.66 8.25 11.44
C ALA A 128 5.56 9.25 11.84
N ALA A 129 5.04 9.14 13.07
CA ALA A 129 4.04 10.07 13.59
C ALA A 129 4.60 11.50 13.73
N ALA A 130 5.86 11.65 14.16
CA ALA A 130 6.54 12.93 14.21
C ALA A 130 6.72 13.55 12.82
N LEU A 131 7.00 12.74 11.79
CA LEU A 131 7.10 13.20 10.41
C LEU A 131 5.73 13.64 9.87
N ASP A 132 4.68 12.88 10.14
CA ASP A 132 3.30 13.24 9.77
C ASP A 132 2.90 14.60 10.37
N ALA A 133 3.15 14.80 11.66
CA ALA A 133 2.88 16.08 12.32
C ALA A 133 3.69 17.23 11.70
N ALA A 134 4.98 17.01 11.43
CA ALA A 134 5.85 18.02 10.82
C ALA A 134 5.40 18.42 9.40
N ILE A 135 4.90 17.46 8.59
CA ILE A 135 4.37 17.74 7.25
C ILE A 135 3.11 18.62 7.35
N LEU A 136 2.21 18.32 8.29
CA LEU A 136 1.00 19.12 8.51
C LEU A 136 1.34 20.54 8.98
N ASP A 137 2.28 20.68 9.92
CA ASP A 137 2.72 21.97 10.44
C ASP A 137 3.50 22.80 9.41
N ALA A 138 4.27 22.16 8.52
CA ALA A 138 4.99 22.84 7.44
C ALA A 138 4.07 23.31 6.30
N ARG A 139 2.86 22.76 6.18
CA ARG A 139 1.94 23.03 5.06
C ARG A 139 1.68 24.53 4.81
N PRO A 140 1.40 25.38 5.81
CA PRO A 140 1.20 26.82 5.58
C PRO A 140 2.44 27.51 5.01
N ALA A 141 3.64 27.14 5.46
CA ALA A 141 4.89 27.70 4.98
C ALA A 141 5.15 27.30 3.52
N ILE A 142 4.84 26.05 3.16
CA ILE A 142 4.93 25.53 1.79
C ILE A 142 3.98 26.30 0.87
N THR A 143 2.70 26.42 1.25
CA THR A 143 1.71 27.17 0.46
C THR A 143 2.10 28.64 0.29
N ALA A 144 2.67 29.28 1.32
CA ALA A 144 3.18 30.65 1.23
C ALA A 144 4.41 30.76 0.31
N ALA A 145 5.31 29.77 0.31
CA ALA A 145 6.45 29.71 -0.61
C ALA A 145 5.99 29.52 -2.06
N GLU A 146 5.05 28.60 -2.32
CA GLU A 146 4.43 28.38 -3.63
C GLU A 146 3.74 29.66 -4.15
N SER A 147 2.96 30.34 -3.30
CA SER A 147 2.27 31.58 -3.65
C SER A 147 3.26 32.69 -4.03
N ARG A 148 4.33 32.89 -3.24
CA ARG A 148 5.39 33.86 -3.55
C ARG A 148 6.10 33.54 -4.86
N ALA A 149 6.30 32.27 -5.15
CA ALA A 149 6.93 31.86 -6.39
C ALA A 149 6.01 32.06 -7.61
N ALA A 150 4.71 31.80 -7.48
CA ALA A 150 3.72 32.09 -8.52
C ALA A 150 3.65 33.59 -8.83
N HIS A 151 3.68 34.46 -7.81
CA HIS A 151 3.73 35.91 -8.02
C HIS A 151 4.99 36.37 -8.75
N ARG A 152 6.16 35.80 -8.43
CA ARG A 152 7.41 36.11 -9.15
C ARG A 152 7.35 35.66 -10.62
N ALA A 153 6.82 34.47 -10.88
CA ALA A 153 6.64 33.97 -12.24
C ALA A 153 5.71 34.86 -13.06
N ALA A 154 4.59 35.29 -12.48
CA ALA A 154 3.65 36.21 -13.13
C ALA A 154 4.25 37.60 -13.37
N GLY A 155 5.02 38.15 -12.41
CA GLY A 155 5.68 39.44 -12.55
C GLY A 155 6.76 39.47 -13.63
N SER A 156 7.47 38.36 -13.83
CA SER A 156 8.53 38.26 -14.86
C SER A 156 7.98 38.28 -16.30
N SER A 157 6.70 37.98 -16.52
CA SER A 157 6.09 38.04 -17.86
C SER A 157 5.57 39.43 -18.23
N ALA A 158 5.35 40.32 -17.26
CA ALA A 158 4.81 41.65 -17.52
C ALA A 158 5.87 42.66 -18.02
N ASP A 159 7.16 42.39 -17.79
CA ASP A 159 8.27 43.28 -18.15
C ASP A 159 8.80 43.05 -19.59
N LEU A 160 8.20 42.10 -20.33
CA LEU A 160 8.41 41.92 -21.78
C LEU A 160 7.25 42.50 -22.59
N GLY A 161 6.62 43.56 -22.09
CA GLY A 161 5.64 44.33 -22.84
C GLY A 161 6.21 44.77 -24.20
N PRO A 162 5.42 44.70 -25.29
CA PRO A 162 5.85 45.04 -26.65
C PRO A 162 5.99 46.56 -26.81
N ASN A 163 6.99 47.16 -26.16
CA ASN A 163 7.45 48.49 -26.50
C ASN A 163 8.48 48.39 -27.62
N ASP A 164 7.99 48.06 -28.81
CA ASP A 164 8.61 48.54 -30.04
C ASP A 164 7.53 48.95 -31.06
N PRO A 165 6.74 50.00 -30.79
CA PRO A 165 6.21 50.80 -31.88
C PRO A 165 7.36 51.65 -32.43
N ALA A 166 7.79 51.28 -33.62
CA ALA A 166 8.57 52.05 -34.57
C ALA A 166 8.58 53.58 -34.32
N GLY A 167 9.79 54.14 -34.27
CA GLY A 167 10.07 55.46 -34.84
C GLY A 167 9.59 56.66 -34.03
N ALA A 168 10.33 57.02 -32.99
CA ALA A 168 10.51 58.43 -32.64
C ALA A 168 11.92 58.85 -33.08
N PRO A 169 12.07 59.88 -33.93
CA PRO A 169 13.37 60.37 -34.37
C PRO A 169 14.14 60.99 -33.21
N ALA A 170 15.47 60.85 -33.28
CA ALA A 170 16.44 61.39 -32.35
C ALA A 170 16.16 62.86 -31.99
N PRO A 171 16.10 63.23 -30.70
CA PRO A 171 16.32 64.61 -30.31
C PRO A 171 17.81 64.91 -30.57
N GLU A 172 18.03 65.83 -31.51
CA GLU A 172 19.33 66.45 -31.71
C GLU A 172 19.87 66.97 -30.39
N SER A 173 21.10 66.57 -30.12
CA SER A 173 21.93 67.06 -29.04
C SER A 173 22.46 68.45 -29.43
N PRO A 174 22.11 69.54 -28.72
CA PRO A 174 22.87 70.77 -28.82
C PRO A 174 24.11 70.63 -27.94
N PHE A 175 25.25 70.39 -28.60
CA PHE A 175 26.57 70.78 -28.10
C PHE A 175 26.53 72.24 -27.60
N GLY A 176 27.07 72.50 -26.41
CA GLY A 176 27.40 73.87 -26.03
C GLY A 176 27.66 74.13 -24.55
N ALA A 177 28.91 73.88 -24.14
CA ALA A 177 29.67 74.62 -23.11
C ALA A 177 29.25 74.47 -21.63
N GLU A 178 30.10 74.63 -20.62
CA GLU A 178 31.56 74.65 -20.38
C GLU A 178 31.68 75.07 -18.89
N ALA A 179 32.71 74.60 -18.18
CA ALA A 179 33.14 75.06 -16.83
C ALA A 179 32.22 74.71 -15.62
N ALA A 180 32.70 74.33 -14.43
CA ALA A 180 34.04 74.17 -13.89
C ALA A 180 33.96 73.41 -12.54
N ALA A 181 35.09 72.78 -12.19
CA ALA A 181 35.65 72.63 -10.83
C ALA A 181 34.91 71.81 -9.76
N GLY A 182 35.61 70.81 -9.21
CA GLY A 182 35.34 70.35 -7.83
C GLY A 182 35.71 68.91 -7.50
N HIS A 183 37.00 68.56 -7.56
CA HIS A 183 37.60 67.51 -6.72
C HIS A 183 37.45 67.91 -5.22
N PRO A 184 37.37 66.96 -4.26
CA PRO A 184 38.60 66.30 -3.80
C PRO A 184 38.52 64.80 -3.53
N GLU A 185 39.70 64.23 -3.71
CA GLU A 185 40.18 62.94 -3.25
C GLU A 185 40.23 62.85 -1.72
N THR A 186 39.84 61.68 -1.19
CA THR A 186 40.38 61.00 0.01
C THR A 186 39.98 59.54 -0.19
N GLY A 187 40.85 58.54 -0.37
CA GLY A 187 42.18 58.36 0.19
C GLY A 187 42.08 57.48 1.44
N SER A 188 42.08 56.15 1.29
CA SER A 188 42.70 55.25 2.28
C SER A 188 42.79 53.82 1.80
N ASP A 189 44.04 53.39 1.80
CA ASP A 189 44.56 52.07 1.54
C ASP A 189 43.98 51.00 2.49
N SER A 190 43.84 49.78 1.95
CA SER A 190 44.16 48.59 2.72
C SER A 190 44.63 47.48 1.79
N THR A 191 45.94 47.49 1.59
CA THR A 191 46.74 46.37 1.10
C THR A 191 46.63 45.19 2.08
N GLY A 192 46.15 44.06 1.57
CA GLY A 192 46.04 42.80 2.31
C GLY A 192 46.37 41.64 1.39
N ASN A 193 47.66 41.53 1.06
CA ASN A 193 48.26 40.58 0.15
C ASN A 193 48.24 39.18 0.79
N ALA A 194 47.39 38.27 0.29
CA ALA A 194 47.45 36.84 0.62
C ALA A 194 47.75 36.05 -0.66
N THR A 195 49.03 35.81 -0.85
CA THR A 195 49.63 34.90 -1.82
C THR A 195 48.93 33.54 -1.80
N ARG A 196 48.14 33.23 -2.83
CA ARG A 196 47.70 31.86 -3.11
C ARG A 196 48.27 31.41 -4.44
N THR A 197 49.33 30.62 -4.32
CA THR A 197 49.97 29.83 -5.37
C THR A 197 48.90 29.06 -6.15
N SER A 198 48.61 29.53 -7.36
CA SER A 198 47.75 28.84 -8.31
C SER A 198 48.59 27.78 -9.03
N THR A 199 48.57 26.55 -8.49
CA THR A 199 49.07 25.37 -9.20
C THR A 199 48.07 25.04 -10.31
N ARG A 200 48.41 25.48 -11.51
CA ARG A 200 47.70 25.27 -12.76
C ARG A 200 47.74 23.79 -13.15
N ASN A 201 46.83 22.98 -12.62
CA ASN A 201 46.50 21.67 -13.19
C ASN A 201 45.52 21.88 -14.34
N THR A 202 46.08 21.96 -15.55
CA THR A 202 45.34 21.91 -16.82
C THR A 202 44.75 20.50 -16.98
N THR A 203 43.59 20.25 -16.39
CA THR A 203 42.75 19.09 -16.77
C THR A 203 41.90 19.52 -17.94
N GLN A 204 42.34 19.06 -19.11
CA GLN A 204 41.71 19.11 -20.41
C GLN A 204 40.19 18.84 -20.32
N ALA A 205 39.39 19.89 -20.53
CA ALA A 205 37.94 19.79 -20.65
C ALA A 205 37.60 18.94 -21.88
N ARG A 206 37.14 17.72 -21.63
CA ARG A 206 36.58 16.83 -22.65
C ARG A 206 35.16 17.27 -22.90
N THR A 207 34.90 17.86 -24.06
CA THR A 207 33.57 18.21 -24.54
C THR A 207 32.70 16.94 -24.57
N PRO A 208 31.57 16.87 -23.85
CA PRO A 208 30.67 15.73 -23.93
C PRO A 208 29.97 15.73 -25.28
N THR A 209 30.21 14.70 -26.09
CA THR A 209 29.53 14.47 -27.37
C THR A 209 28.06 14.08 -27.09
N PRO A 210 27.05 14.87 -27.48
CA PRO A 210 25.66 14.57 -27.20
C PRO A 210 24.98 14.02 -28.46
N THR A 211 25.06 12.73 -28.75
CA THR A 211 24.23 12.14 -29.84
C THR A 211 23.80 10.68 -29.68
N ARG A 212 24.20 9.92 -28.65
CA ARG A 212 23.83 8.49 -28.55
C ARG A 212 22.56 8.15 -27.77
N THR A 213 21.97 9.08 -27.02
CA THR A 213 20.83 8.75 -26.12
C THR A 213 19.47 8.79 -26.84
N ALA A 214 19.25 9.72 -27.77
CA ALA A 214 17.96 9.88 -28.45
C ALA A 214 17.57 8.66 -29.32
N GLU A 215 18.54 8.02 -29.96
CA GLU A 215 18.29 6.88 -30.84
C GLU A 215 17.98 5.59 -30.06
N SER A 216 18.56 5.44 -28.86
CA SER A 216 18.25 4.35 -27.93
C SER A 216 16.83 4.46 -27.37
N TRP A 217 16.35 5.69 -27.16
CA TRP A 217 15.00 5.96 -26.66
C TRP A 217 13.94 5.67 -27.71
N ARG A 218 14.18 6.04 -28.98
CA ARG A 218 13.28 5.73 -30.10
C ARG A 218 13.13 4.23 -30.36
N ARG A 219 14.20 3.43 -30.18
CA ARG A 219 14.12 1.97 -30.33
C ARG A 219 13.32 1.31 -29.20
N ARG A 220 13.48 1.81 -27.96
CA ARG A 220 12.70 1.30 -26.83
C ARG A 220 11.22 1.66 -26.94
N SER A 221 10.88 2.88 -27.36
CA SER A 221 9.47 3.28 -27.53
C SER A 221 8.74 2.49 -28.61
N LEU A 222 9.44 2.07 -29.68
CA LEU A 222 8.85 1.28 -30.76
C LEU A 222 8.50 -0.15 -30.34
N ILE A 223 9.28 -0.73 -29.43
CA ILE A 223 9.00 -2.05 -28.84
C ILE A 223 7.75 -1.99 -27.94
N TRP A 224 7.62 -0.93 -27.12
CA TRP A 224 6.44 -0.76 -26.27
C TRP A 224 5.15 -0.57 -27.09
N MET A 225 5.20 0.24 -28.16
CA MET A 225 4.03 0.44 -29.01
C MET A 225 3.63 -0.83 -29.78
N SER A 226 4.57 -1.66 -30.23
CA SER A 226 4.24 -2.92 -30.91
C SER A 226 3.63 -3.95 -29.95
N THR A 227 4.13 -4.02 -28.70
CA THR A 227 3.53 -4.90 -27.67
C THR A 227 2.11 -4.48 -27.29
N ALA A 228 1.85 -3.17 -27.17
CA ALA A 228 0.51 -2.67 -26.86
C ALA A 228 -0.47 -2.99 -28.00
N ALA A 229 -0.07 -2.80 -29.26
CA ALA A 229 -0.90 -3.13 -30.41
C ALA A 229 -1.23 -4.64 -30.49
N ALA A 230 -0.26 -5.51 -30.22
CA ALA A 230 -0.45 -6.96 -30.24
C ALA A 230 -1.44 -7.42 -29.14
N VAL A 231 -1.34 -6.86 -27.94
CA VAL A 231 -2.27 -7.16 -26.82
C VAL A 231 -3.69 -6.73 -27.18
N THR A 232 -3.88 -5.53 -27.75
CA THR A 232 -5.21 -5.05 -28.16
C THR A 232 -5.85 -5.95 -29.23
N VAL A 233 -5.07 -6.45 -30.20
CA VAL A 233 -5.56 -7.38 -31.23
C VAL A 233 -5.97 -8.72 -30.63
N LEU A 234 -5.20 -9.25 -29.68
CA LEU A 234 -5.55 -10.50 -28.97
C LEU A 234 -6.82 -10.35 -28.13
N LEU A 235 -7.01 -9.20 -27.47
CA LEU A 235 -8.19 -8.90 -26.67
C LEU A 235 -9.45 -8.81 -27.54
N LEU A 236 -9.35 -8.13 -28.69
CA LEU A 236 -10.45 -8.07 -29.67
C LEU A 236 -10.79 -9.44 -30.26
N ALA A 237 -9.79 -10.29 -30.54
CA ALA A 237 -10.02 -11.66 -31.01
C ALA A 237 -10.72 -12.52 -29.95
N GLY A 238 -10.36 -12.37 -28.67
CA GLY A 238 -11.01 -13.05 -27.55
C GLY A 238 -12.49 -12.65 -27.40
N ILE A 239 -12.78 -11.35 -27.48
CA ILE A 239 -14.16 -10.85 -27.41
C ILE A 239 -14.99 -11.36 -28.59
N ALA A 240 -14.44 -11.35 -29.81
CA ALA A 240 -15.12 -11.87 -30.99
C ALA A 240 -15.48 -13.36 -30.85
N LEU A 241 -14.61 -14.16 -30.24
CA LEU A 241 -14.86 -15.59 -29.99
C LEU A 241 -16.04 -15.81 -29.03
N VAL A 242 -16.11 -15.02 -27.94
CA VAL A 242 -17.21 -15.10 -26.95
C VAL A 242 -18.54 -14.70 -27.58
N VAL A 243 -18.57 -13.64 -28.39
CA VAL A 243 -19.79 -13.19 -29.09
C VAL A 243 -20.29 -14.24 -30.09
N VAL A 244 -19.40 -14.91 -30.82
CA VAL A 244 -19.78 -16.00 -31.73
C VAL A 244 -20.37 -17.20 -30.98
N GLN A 245 -19.85 -17.53 -29.79
CA GLN A 245 -20.40 -18.61 -28.95
C GLN A 245 -21.79 -18.26 -28.38
N GLN A 246 -22.04 -17.00 -28.04
CA GLN A 246 -23.35 -16.58 -27.53
C GLN A 246 -24.43 -16.49 -28.62
N LEU A 247 -24.06 -16.18 -29.87
CA LEU A 247 -25.00 -16.06 -30.98
C LEU A 247 -25.38 -17.41 -31.61
N ASN A 248 -24.72 -18.52 -31.25
CA ASN A 248 -24.98 -19.83 -31.84
C ASN A 248 -25.07 -20.97 -30.78
N PRO A 249 -26.03 -20.90 -29.83
CA PRO A 249 -26.13 -21.85 -28.72
C PRO A 249 -26.54 -23.27 -29.14
N SER A 250 -26.91 -23.48 -30.42
CA SER A 250 -27.50 -24.73 -30.91
C SER A 250 -26.47 -25.74 -31.45
N GLY A 251 -25.17 -25.45 -31.39
CA GLY A 251 -24.21 -26.08 -32.28
C GLY A 251 -22.90 -26.55 -31.65
N THR A 252 -22.89 -27.25 -30.51
CA THR A 252 -21.85 -28.25 -30.22
C THR A 252 -22.21 -29.10 -29.00
N GLY A 253 -22.67 -30.32 -29.26
CA GLY A 253 -22.74 -31.36 -28.25
C GLY A 253 -21.34 -31.87 -27.92
N PHE A 254 -20.89 -31.65 -26.69
CA PHE A 254 -19.88 -32.48 -26.04
C PHE A 254 -20.43 -32.89 -24.68
N ALA A 255 -21.15 -34.02 -24.69
CA ALA A 255 -21.62 -34.71 -23.51
C ALA A 255 -20.54 -35.71 -23.06
N LEU A 256 -19.81 -35.39 -22.00
CA LEU A 256 -19.07 -36.36 -21.19
C LEU A 256 -18.97 -35.78 -19.76
N PHE A 257 -19.81 -36.25 -18.84
CA PHE A 257 -19.43 -36.91 -17.58
C PHE A 257 -20.69 -37.25 -16.77
N PRO A 258 -20.76 -38.45 -16.17
CA PRO A 258 -21.95 -38.96 -15.51
C PRO A 258 -22.05 -38.48 -14.05
N GLY A 259 -23.28 -38.46 -13.55
CA GLY A 259 -23.62 -37.99 -12.22
C GLY A 259 -22.99 -38.79 -11.08
N SER A 260 -22.92 -38.14 -9.93
CA SER A 260 -22.75 -38.78 -8.63
C SER A 260 -23.60 -38.00 -7.64
N GLY A 261 -24.62 -38.67 -7.11
CA GLY A 261 -25.56 -38.11 -6.14
C GLY A 261 -24.87 -37.79 -4.82
N SER A 262 -25.20 -36.64 -4.24
CA SER A 262 -24.82 -36.31 -2.87
C SER A 262 -25.97 -36.69 -1.94
N THR A 263 -25.63 -37.51 -0.96
CA THR A 263 -26.47 -37.85 0.18
C THR A 263 -26.26 -36.79 1.26
N THR A 264 -27.37 -36.31 1.82
CA THR A 264 -27.43 -35.38 2.93
C THR A 264 -26.94 -36.06 4.22
N SER A 265 -25.82 -35.60 4.76
CA SER A 265 -25.33 -35.97 6.08
C SER A 265 -25.58 -34.81 7.05
N ALA A 266 -26.47 -35.03 8.02
CA ALA A 266 -26.69 -34.16 9.15
C ALA A 266 -25.44 -34.13 10.05
N GLY A 267 -24.85 -32.94 10.23
CA GLY A 267 -23.76 -32.68 11.16
C GLY A 267 -24.21 -31.70 12.22
N SER A 268 -24.55 -32.24 13.39
CA SER A 268 -24.82 -31.49 14.62
C SER A 268 -23.52 -30.89 15.17
N GLY A 269 -23.48 -29.58 15.39
CA GLY A 269 -22.34 -28.86 15.97
C GLY A 269 -22.82 -27.66 16.76
N ILE A 270 -22.77 -27.78 18.08
CA ILE A 270 -23.19 -26.82 19.09
C ILE A 270 -22.05 -25.83 19.34
N GLY A 271 -22.32 -24.53 19.31
CA GLY A 271 -21.38 -23.48 19.73
C GLY A 271 -22.11 -22.14 19.91
N ALA A 272 -22.19 -21.67 21.16
CA ALA A 272 -23.11 -20.63 21.65
C ALA A 272 -22.83 -19.22 21.11
N SER A 273 -23.91 -18.49 20.78
CA SER A 273 -23.95 -17.03 20.64
C SER A 273 -24.76 -16.41 21.79
N PRO A 274 -24.41 -15.18 22.23
CA PRO A 274 -25.09 -14.51 23.33
C PRO A 274 -26.52 -14.10 22.92
N SER A 275 -27.46 -14.37 23.82
CA SER A 275 -28.87 -14.01 23.68
C SER A 275 -29.03 -12.50 23.89
N ALA A 276 -29.18 -11.76 22.80
CA ALA A 276 -29.66 -10.39 22.83
C ALA A 276 -31.19 -10.38 22.89
N THR A 277 -31.72 -9.57 23.79
CA THR A 277 -33.15 -9.41 24.07
C THR A 277 -33.92 -8.92 22.83
N PRO A 278 -35.04 -9.55 22.45
CA PRO A 278 -35.83 -9.12 21.29
C PRO A 278 -36.67 -7.89 21.65
N GLY A 279 -36.29 -6.72 21.13
CA GLY A 279 -37.09 -5.50 21.14
C GLY A 279 -37.67 -5.21 19.76
N ASP A 280 -39.00 -5.21 19.66
CA ASP A 280 -39.88 -4.54 18.67
C ASP A 280 -39.30 -4.10 17.30
N PHE A 281 -39.08 -5.06 16.38
CA PHE A 281 -38.91 -4.80 14.94
C PHE A 281 -40.01 -5.44 14.06
N ALA A 282 -41.18 -5.76 14.62
CA ALA A 282 -42.24 -6.54 13.96
C ALA A 282 -42.99 -5.84 12.80
N GLY A 283 -42.49 -4.73 12.25
CA GLY A 283 -43.17 -3.92 11.24
C GLY A 283 -42.59 -3.94 9.82
N ARG A 284 -41.38 -4.47 9.60
CA ARG A 284 -40.72 -4.43 8.27
C ARG A 284 -40.53 -5.83 7.70
N ALA A 285 -41.65 -6.51 7.48
CA ALA A 285 -41.68 -7.82 6.82
C ALA A 285 -41.29 -7.67 5.34
N GLY A 286 -40.01 -7.81 5.02
CA GLY A 286 -39.54 -7.88 3.64
C GLY A 286 -38.06 -7.57 3.42
N SER A 287 -37.42 -6.83 4.33
CA SER A 287 -35.98 -6.56 4.22
C SER A 287 -35.22 -7.62 5.00
N SER A 288 -34.42 -8.43 4.32
CA SER A 288 -33.48 -9.34 4.98
C SER A 288 -32.53 -8.55 5.88
N LEU A 289 -32.25 -9.07 7.07
CA LEU A 289 -31.40 -8.41 8.06
C LEU A 289 -30.03 -8.07 7.47
N GLY A 290 -29.52 -8.90 6.57
CA GLY A 290 -28.28 -8.65 5.85
C GLY A 290 -28.28 -7.34 5.07
N LEU A 291 -29.35 -7.02 4.34
CA LEU A 291 -29.39 -5.79 3.53
C LEU A 291 -29.49 -4.51 4.37
N THR A 292 -29.83 -4.61 5.66
CA THR A 292 -29.84 -3.45 6.55
C THR A 292 -28.45 -2.82 6.74
N ILE A 293 -27.38 -3.55 6.44
CA ILE A 293 -26.01 -3.04 6.45
C ILE A 293 -25.82 -1.83 5.53
N PHE A 294 -26.62 -1.71 4.45
CA PHE A 294 -26.58 -0.58 3.54
C PHE A 294 -27.39 0.62 4.03
N GLU A 295 -28.43 0.39 4.82
CA GLU A 295 -29.31 1.43 5.35
C GLU A 295 -28.64 2.22 6.48
N ASP A 296 -27.83 1.56 7.31
CA ASP A 296 -27.14 2.20 8.44
C ASP A 296 -25.61 2.28 8.22
N PRO A 297 -25.08 3.47 7.88
CA PRO A 297 -23.65 3.67 7.66
C PRO A 297 -22.81 3.51 8.95
N THR A 298 -23.43 3.51 10.13
CA THR A 298 -22.70 3.36 11.40
C THR A 298 -22.28 1.92 11.70
N LEU A 299 -22.90 0.94 11.03
CA LEU A 299 -22.66 -0.48 11.30
C LEU A 299 -21.31 -1.00 10.78
N ALA A 300 -20.63 -0.29 9.89
CA ALA A 300 -19.28 -0.66 9.46
C ALA A 300 -18.44 0.57 9.04
N PRO A 301 -17.21 0.73 9.57
CA PRO A 301 -16.33 1.83 9.16
C PRO A 301 -15.99 1.71 7.67
N SER A 302 -16.34 2.76 6.91
CA SER A 302 -16.22 2.83 5.46
C SER A 302 -15.04 3.71 5.05
N ILE A 303 -13.84 3.12 4.93
CA ILE A 303 -12.76 3.76 4.16
C ILE A 303 -12.69 3.01 2.83
N PRO A 304 -13.23 3.57 1.74
CA PRO A 304 -13.22 2.89 0.45
C PRO A 304 -11.76 2.69 0.00
N PRO A 305 -11.34 1.48 -0.39
CA PRO A 305 -10.04 1.28 -1.00
C PRO A 305 -9.88 2.17 -2.24
N ALA A 306 -8.67 2.67 -2.46
CA ALA A 306 -8.38 3.48 -3.65
C ALA A 306 -8.58 2.64 -4.93
N GLY A 307 -9.23 3.23 -5.94
CA GLY A 307 -9.38 2.58 -7.24
C GLY A 307 -10.48 1.52 -7.34
N ILE A 308 -11.53 1.59 -6.50
CA ILE A 308 -12.74 0.78 -6.71
C ILE A 308 -13.34 1.10 -8.09
N ASP A 309 -13.77 0.04 -8.78
CA ASP A 309 -14.43 0.19 -10.07
C ASP A 309 -15.65 1.14 -9.94
N PRO A 310 -15.78 2.18 -10.80
CA PRO A 310 -16.91 3.10 -10.77
C PRO A 310 -18.27 2.43 -10.97
N TYR A 311 -18.31 1.15 -11.33
CA TYR A 311 -19.50 0.29 -11.35
C TYR A 311 -20.17 0.12 -9.97
N TYR A 312 -19.43 0.26 -8.87
CA TYR A 312 -19.95 0.16 -7.51
C TYR A 312 -20.28 1.53 -6.91
N LYS A 313 -21.26 1.55 -5.99
CA LYS A 313 -21.60 2.77 -5.23
C LYS A 313 -20.64 2.90 -4.04
N PRO A 314 -19.74 3.89 -4.00
CA PRO A 314 -18.78 4.01 -2.89
C PRO A 314 -19.46 4.21 -1.52
N GLU A 315 -20.64 4.85 -1.49
CA GLU A 315 -21.44 5.09 -0.29
C GLU A 315 -22.06 3.83 0.33
N SER A 316 -22.22 2.75 -0.44
CA SER A 316 -22.78 1.47 0.03
C SER A 316 -21.72 0.50 0.51
N LEU A 317 -20.45 0.89 0.45
CA LEU A 317 -19.34 0.01 0.80
C LEU A 317 -19.26 -0.19 2.32
N ARG A 318 -19.27 -1.46 2.73
CA ARG A 318 -19.25 -1.89 4.13
C ARG A 318 -18.20 -2.98 4.32
N LEU A 319 -17.26 -2.76 5.23
CA LEU A 319 -16.23 -3.75 5.54
C LEU A 319 -16.87 -4.93 6.29
N LEU A 320 -16.80 -6.12 5.70
CA LEU A 320 -17.20 -7.36 6.38
C LEU A 320 -16.02 -7.91 7.18
N GLY A 321 -14.82 -7.96 6.61
CA GLY A 321 -13.65 -8.42 7.36
C GLY A 321 -12.42 -8.62 6.50
N VAL A 322 -11.41 -9.22 7.12
CA VAL A 322 -10.13 -9.54 6.49
C VAL A 322 -9.98 -11.06 6.53
N ALA A 323 -9.94 -11.68 5.36
CA ALA A 323 -9.96 -13.15 5.18
C ALA A 323 -8.56 -13.78 5.36
N ASP A 324 -7.53 -13.07 4.89
CA ASP A 324 -6.10 -13.42 4.99
C ASP A 324 -5.31 -12.10 5.06
N SER A 325 -3.99 -12.12 5.28
CA SER A 325 -3.16 -10.92 5.42
C SER A 325 -3.29 -9.93 4.25
N ASP A 326 -3.69 -10.44 3.09
CA ASP A 326 -3.68 -9.70 1.83
C ASP A 326 -5.07 -9.49 1.22
N LEU A 327 -6.16 -9.93 1.88
CA LEU A 327 -7.50 -9.95 1.31
C LEU A 327 -8.54 -9.30 2.23
N THR A 328 -9.11 -8.18 1.77
CA THR A 328 -10.18 -7.48 2.48
C THR A 328 -11.51 -7.70 1.75
N VAL A 329 -12.56 -8.02 2.50
CA VAL A 329 -13.90 -8.34 1.98
C VAL A 329 -14.88 -7.23 2.35
N TYR A 330 -15.62 -6.76 1.36
CA TYR A 330 -16.64 -5.75 1.48
C TYR A 330 -18.01 -6.26 0.99
N ALA A 331 -19.08 -5.82 1.64
CA ALA A 331 -20.41 -5.78 1.05
C ALA A 331 -20.56 -4.43 0.34
N VAL A 332 -21.11 -4.44 -0.87
CA VAL A 332 -21.33 -3.22 -1.66
C VAL A 332 -22.55 -3.39 -2.56
N GLU A 333 -23.27 -2.31 -2.85
CA GLU A 333 -24.27 -2.27 -3.90
C GLU A 333 -23.66 -1.78 -5.22
N ASN A 334 -23.98 -2.44 -6.33
CA ASN A 334 -23.67 -1.92 -7.66
C ASN A 334 -24.63 -0.78 -8.08
N ARG A 335 -24.38 -0.17 -9.24
CA ARG A 335 -25.28 0.85 -9.82
C ARG A 335 -26.70 0.37 -10.12
N LEU A 336 -26.94 -0.94 -10.18
CA LEU A 336 -28.25 -1.55 -10.37
C LEU A 336 -28.92 -1.95 -9.06
N GLU A 337 -28.41 -1.48 -7.91
CA GLU A 337 -28.93 -1.80 -6.57
C GLU A 337 -28.89 -3.29 -6.21
N GLN A 338 -27.99 -4.04 -6.85
CA GLN A 338 -27.76 -5.44 -6.53
C GLN A 338 -26.69 -5.54 -5.43
N PRO A 339 -26.94 -6.31 -4.36
CA PRO A 339 -25.92 -6.61 -3.36
C PRO A 339 -24.79 -7.44 -3.99
N CYS A 340 -23.56 -7.07 -3.68
CA CYS A 340 -22.34 -7.72 -4.14
C CYS A 340 -21.41 -8.00 -2.96
N LEU A 341 -20.74 -9.15 -3.01
CA LEU A 341 -19.51 -9.40 -2.26
C LEU A 341 -18.34 -8.94 -3.12
N LEU A 342 -17.50 -8.04 -2.59
CA LEU A 342 -16.31 -7.51 -3.24
C LEU A 342 -15.09 -7.87 -2.40
N ALA A 343 -14.17 -8.67 -2.95
CA ALA A 343 -12.89 -8.94 -2.35
C ALA A 343 -11.80 -8.11 -3.03
N VAL A 344 -11.05 -7.35 -2.24
CA VAL A 344 -9.97 -6.45 -2.69
C VAL A 344 -8.66 -6.95 -2.12
N TYR A 345 -7.71 -7.22 -3.02
CA TYR A 345 -6.36 -7.63 -2.67
C TYR A 345 -5.47 -6.40 -2.40
N THR A 346 -4.36 -6.60 -1.70
CA THR A 346 -3.37 -5.55 -1.42
C THR A 346 -2.71 -4.96 -2.66
N ASP A 347 -2.70 -5.68 -3.78
CA ASP A 347 -2.21 -5.20 -5.07
C ASP A 347 -3.24 -4.36 -5.85
N GLY A 348 -4.45 -4.18 -5.28
CA GLY A 348 -5.56 -3.44 -5.89
C GLY A 348 -6.40 -4.27 -6.86
N THR A 349 -6.07 -5.54 -7.08
CA THR A 349 -6.95 -6.44 -7.84
C THR A 349 -8.23 -6.70 -7.07
N GLN A 350 -9.33 -6.88 -7.81
CA GLN A 350 -10.68 -6.96 -7.26
C GLN A 350 -11.38 -8.17 -7.86
N SER A 351 -12.13 -8.90 -7.03
CA SER A 351 -13.04 -9.97 -7.46
C SER A 351 -14.39 -9.74 -6.81
N ALA A 352 -15.46 -9.91 -7.57
CA ALA A 352 -16.80 -9.66 -7.06
C ALA A 352 -17.82 -10.69 -7.54
N THR A 353 -18.86 -10.89 -6.74
CA THR A 353 -20.06 -11.64 -7.12
C THR A 353 -21.27 -10.86 -6.66
N CYS A 354 -22.15 -10.54 -7.62
CA CYS A 354 -23.38 -9.81 -7.39
C CYS A 354 -24.57 -10.73 -7.65
N VAL A 355 -25.63 -10.57 -6.86
CA VAL A 355 -26.91 -11.28 -7.05
C VAL A 355 -28.06 -10.30 -6.96
N THR A 356 -29.22 -10.66 -7.49
CA THR A 356 -30.43 -9.85 -7.27
C THR A 356 -30.83 -9.84 -5.80
N ARG A 357 -31.60 -8.83 -5.35
CA ARG A 357 -32.11 -8.78 -3.97
C ARG A 357 -32.95 -10.01 -3.61
N ASP A 358 -33.73 -10.54 -4.56
CA ASP A 358 -34.54 -11.75 -4.36
C ASP A 358 -33.67 -13.00 -4.20
N GLU A 359 -32.62 -13.16 -5.01
CA GLU A 359 -31.63 -14.23 -4.84
C GLU A 359 -30.88 -14.11 -3.51
N PHE A 360 -30.48 -12.90 -3.13
CA PHE A 360 -29.85 -12.66 -1.84
C PHE A 360 -30.76 -13.10 -0.68
N ASN A 361 -32.04 -12.74 -0.73
CA ASN A 361 -33.02 -13.12 0.28
C ASN A 361 -33.24 -14.64 0.34
N ALA A 362 -33.12 -15.33 -0.80
CA ALA A 362 -33.33 -16.77 -0.89
C ALA A 362 -32.12 -17.59 -0.43
N MET A 363 -30.90 -17.18 -0.78
CA MET A 363 -29.70 -18.01 -0.62
C MET A 363 -28.43 -17.28 -0.18
N GLY A 364 -28.45 -15.95 -0.04
CA GLY A 364 -27.26 -15.15 0.24
C GLY A 364 -26.34 -14.99 -0.98
N ILE A 365 -25.08 -14.62 -0.72
CA ILE A 365 -24.02 -14.51 -1.73
C ILE A 365 -22.85 -15.38 -1.30
N GLU A 366 -22.30 -16.13 -2.25
CA GLU A 366 -21.03 -16.84 -2.09
C GLU A 366 -20.04 -16.34 -3.13
N LEU A 367 -18.88 -15.87 -2.68
CA LEU A 367 -17.75 -15.48 -3.52
C LEU A 367 -16.64 -16.52 -3.36
N ARG A 368 -16.39 -17.26 -4.45
CA ARG A 368 -15.30 -18.22 -4.52
C ARG A 368 -14.04 -17.54 -5.02
N ILE A 369 -13.08 -17.40 -4.12
CA ILE A 369 -11.80 -16.78 -4.39
C ILE A 369 -10.81 -17.90 -4.71
N THR A 370 -10.67 -18.19 -6.00
CA THR A 370 -9.50 -18.94 -6.46
C THR A 370 -8.32 -18.01 -6.32
N ASN A 371 -7.44 -18.29 -5.36
CA ASN A 371 -6.21 -17.53 -5.11
C ASN A 371 -5.32 -17.62 -6.36
N LEU A 372 -5.59 -16.78 -7.34
CA LEU A 372 -4.67 -16.46 -8.42
C LEU A 372 -3.64 -15.50 -7.83
N ARG A 373 -2.88 -15.95 -6.82
CA ARG A 373 -1.67 -15.24 -6.44
C ARG A 373 -0.85 -15.18 -7.71
N VAL A 374 -0.74 -13.99 -8.29
CA VAL A 374 0.23 -13.72 -9.34
C VAL A 374 1.57 -13.82 -8.65
N THR A 375 2.10 -15.04 -8.55
CA THR A 375 3.44 -15.28 -8.04
C THR A 375 4.37 -14.43 -8.89
N ARG A 376 5.08 -13.50 -8.25
CA ARG A 376 6.17 -12.80 -8.94
C ARG A 376 7.11 -13.88 -9.49
N ALA A 377 7.66 -13.66 -10.68
CA ALA A 377 8.46 -14.67 -11.39
C ALA A 377 9.67 -15.22 -10.59
N SER A 378 10.02 -14.58 -9.46
CA SER A 378 11.10 -14.96 -8.56
C SER A 378 10.66 -15.77 -7.33
N GLU A 379 9.37 -15.94 -7.07
CA GLU A 379 8.87 -16.61 -5.85
C GLU A 379 8.54 -18.08 -6.14
N PRO A 380 9.04 -19.04 -5.34
CA PRO A 380 8.74 -20.46 -5.54
C PRO A 380 7.23 -20.69 -5.50
N GLN A 381 6.69 -21.26 -6.57
CA GLN A 381 5.26 -21.46 -6.75
C GLN A 381 4.67 -22.22 -5.56
N PRO A 382 3.67 -21.67 -4.85
CA PRO A 382 3.06 -22.35 -3.72
C PRO A 382 2.47 -23.68 -4.20
N THR A 383 2.83 -24.76 -3.54
CA THR A 383 2.47 -26.14 -3.93
C THR A 383 1.02 -26.50 -3.61
N SER A 384 0.24 -25.58 -3.07
CA SER A 384 -1.17 -25.79 -2.71
C SER A 384 -1.98 -24.54 -3.03
N ALA A 385 -2.93 -24.66 -3.95
CA ALA A 385 -3.94 -23.64 -4.15
C ALA A 385 -4.90 -23.69 -2.95
N SER A 386 -4.93 -22.67 -2.11
CA SER A 386 -6.04 -22.49 -1.19
C SER A 386 -7.24 -21.97 -1.99
N GLN A 387 -8.42 -22.52 -1.73
CA GLN A 387 -9.67 -21.95 -2.19
C GLN A 387 -10.37 -21.34 -0.99
N ASP A 388 -10.42 -20.02 -0.98
CA ASP A 388 -11.13 -19.26 0.03
C ASP A 388 -12.56 -19.01 -0.47
N VAL A 389 -13.53 -19.33 0.35
CA VAL A 389 -14.96 -19.14 0.07
C VAL A 389 -15.48 -18.14 1.08
N VAL A 390 -15.87 -16.98 0.58
CA VAL A 390 -16.52 -15.95 1.39
C VAL A 390 -18.02 -16.10 1.20
N PHE A 391 -18.77 -16.11 2.28
CA PHE A 391 -20.23 -16.17 2.21
C PHE A 391 -20.86 -15.05 3.03
N TRP A 392 -22.02 -14.58 2.58
CA TRP A 392 -22.85 -13.59 3.25
C TRP A 392 -24.31 -13.97 3.14
N ASN A 393 -24.93 -14.22 4.28
CA ASN A 393 -26.27 -14.79 4.41
C ASN A 393 -27.34 -13.68 4.54
N PRO A 394 -28.62 -14.00 4.23
CA PRO A 394 -29.72 -13.06 4.39
C PRO A 394 -29.95 -12.59 5.83
N ASP A 395 -29.50 -13.35 6.83
CA ASP A 395 -29.58 -12.98 8.25
C ASP A 395 -28.48 -12.00 8.68
N GLY A 396 -27.61 -11.57 7.76
CA GLY A 396 -26.49 -10.68 8.02
C GLY A 396 -25.23 -11.37 8.54
N THR A 397 -25.28 -12.68 8.79
CA THR A 397 -24.06 -13.43 9.11
C THR A 397 -23.18 -13.56 7.87
N TYR A 398 -21.88 -13.46 8.07
CA TYR A 398 -20.89 -13.65 7.01
C TYR A 398 -19.70 -14.43 7.56
N GLY A 399 -18.93 -15.05 6.68
CA GLY A 399 -17.76 -15.80 7.08
C GLY A 399 -16.83 -16.11 5.91
N VAL A 400 -15.64 -16.57 6.27
CA VAL A 400 -14.60 -16.99 5.32
C VAL A 400 -14.26 -18.43 5.66
N SER A 401 -14.37 -19.31 4.66
CA SER A 401 -13.97 -20.72 4.77
C SER A 401 -12.80 -20.98 3.83
N SER A 402 -11.65 -21.30 4.41
CA SER A 402 -10.45 -21.67 3.65
C SER A 402 -10.37 -23.19 3.54
N THR A 403 -10.53 -23.69 2.32
CA THR A 403 -10.28 -25.10 2.00
C THR A 403 -8.91 -25.23 1.37
N LEU A 404 -8.00 -25.92 2.04
CA LEU A 404 -6.76 -26.37 1.41
C LEU A 404 -7.15 -27.36 0.31
N ALA A 405 -6.90 -27.02 -0.95
CA ALA A 405 -7.05 -27.99 -2.02
C ALA A 405 -6.03 -29.10 -1.75
N ARG A 406 -6.50 -30.22 -1.18
CA ARG A 406 -5.69 -31.41 -1.00
C ARG A 406 -5.30 -31.86 -2.41
N THR A 407 -4.09 -31.52 -2.83
CA THR A 407 -3.50 -32.01 -4.07
C THR A 407 -3.50 -33.52 -3.95
N GLY A 408 -4.42 -34.17 -4.66
CA GLY A 408 -4.42 -35.61 -4.83
C GLY A 408 -3.11 -35.97 -5.50
N SER A 409 -2.11 -36.32 -4.70
CA SER A 409 -0.92 -37.01 -5.19
C SER A 409 -1.40 -38.36 -5.69
N THR A 410 -1.72 -38.43 -6.97
CA THR A 410 -1.91 -39.69 -7.70
C THR A 410 -0.53 -40.33 -7.90
N ALA A 411 0.19 -40.59 -6.82
CA ALA A 411 1.34 -41.48 -6.80
C ALA A 411 0.76 -42.91 -6.80
N GLY A 412 0.96 -43.61 -7.91
CA GLY A 412 0.39 -44.93 -8.14
C GLY A 412 0.70 -45.93 -7.03
N ILE A 413 -0.34 -46.37 -6.32
CA ILE A 413 -0.29 -47.58 -5.52
C ILE A 413 -0.86 -48.70 -6.38
N ARG A 414 0.03 -49.57 -6.88
CA ARG A 414 -0.32 -50.91 -7.33
C ARG A 414 -0.84 -51.73 -6.15
N SER A 415 -1.96 -52.40 -6.39
CA SER A 415 -2.30 -53.75 -5.91
C SER A 415 -2.39 -54.05 -4.42
N SER A 416 -3.63 -54.38 -4.02
CA SER A 416 -3.99 -55.63 -3.34
C SER A 416 -3.56 -55.82 -1.88
N ALA A 417 -4.45 -55.46 -0.95
CA ALA A 417 -4.72 -56.28 0.23
C ALA A 417 -6.10 -55.94 0.79
N THR A 418 -7.01 -56.91 0.74
CA THR A 418 -8.27 -56.90 1.50
C THR A 418 -7.94 -57.20 2.96
N PRO A 419 -8.17 -56.30 3.94
CA PRO A 419 -8.08 -56.67 5.34
C PRO A 419 -9.36 -57.36 5.79
N THR A 420 -9.21 -58.63 6.19
CA THR A 420 -10.17 -59.41 6.96
C THR A 420 -10.46 -58.74 8.31
N PRO A 421 -11.72 -58.62 8.75
CA PRO A 421 -12.04 -58.11 10.08
C PRO A 421 -11.65 -59.15 11.16
N THR A 422 -10.81 -58.73 12.11
CA THR A 422 -10.49 -59.50 13.33
C THR A 422 -11.19 -58.84 14.52
N PRO A 423 -11.80 -59.61 15.45
CA PRO A 423 -12.81 -59.11 16.38
C PRO A 423 -12.26 -58.37 17.60
N THR A 424 -13.09 -57.43 18.05
CA THR A 424 -13.36 -56.92 19.41
C THR A 424 -12.46 -57.43 20.55
N ALA A 425 -11.69 -56.50 21.13
CA ALA A 425 -11.07 -56.67 22.44
C ALA A 425 -11.39 -55.48 23.36
N GLY A 426 -12.18 -55.76 24.40
CA GLY A 426 -12.03 -55.29 25.78
C GLY A 426 -11.94 -53.79 26.06
N THR A 427 -13.04 -53.23 26.56
CA THR A 427 -13.08 -52.00 27.37
C THR A 427 -12.24 -52.17 28.65
N PRO A 428 -11.27 -51.28 28.95
CA PRO A 428 -10.66 -51.23 30.28
C PRO A 428 -11.58 -50.48 31.25
N THR A 429 -12.12 -51.21 32.23
CA THR A 429 -12.81 -50.65 33.40
C THR A 429 -11.82 -49.89 34.27
N VAL A 430 -11.93 -48.56 34.30
CA VAL A 430 -11.20 -47.70 35.24
C VAL A 430 -11.87 -47.81 36.61
N THR A 431 -11.14 -48.32 37.59
CA THR A 431 -11.54 -48.34 39.00
C THR A 431 -11.18 -46.99 39.63
N PRO A 432 -12.11 -46.25 40.25
CA PRO A 432 -11.77 -45.00 40.93
C PRO A 432 -11.05 -45.26 42.26
N THR A 433 -9.89 -44.64 42.43
CA THR A 433 -9.13 -44.57 43.68
C THR A 433 -9.87 -43.68 44.69
N PRO A 434 -10.10 -44.13 45.94
CA PRO A 434 -10.74 -43.30 46.96
C PRO A 434 -9.79 -42.23 47.51
N THR A 435 -10.29 -41.00 47.58
CA THR A 435 -9.70 -39.83 48.22
C THR A 435 -9.57 -40.03 49.74
N PRO A 436 -8.41 -39.75 50.37
CA PRO A 436 -8.29 -39.80 51.83
C PRO A 436 -8.97 -38.58 52.49
N THR A 437 -9.83 -38.88 53.44
CA THR A 437 -10.48 -37.94 54.37
C THR A 437 -9.43 -37.33 55.32
N PRO A 438 -9.41 -36.01 55.55
CA PRO A 438 -8.58 -35.40 56.58
C PRO A 438 -9.15 -35.72 57.97
N SER A 439 -8.28 -36.14 58.89
CA SER A 439 -8.59 -36.27 60.32
C SER A 439 -8.49 -34.92 61.01
N GLU A 440 -9.42 -34.68 61.94
CA GLU A 440 -9.46 -33.55 62.89
C GLU A 440 -8.22 -33.41 63.77
#